data_AF-A0A416TYR8-F1
#
_entry.id   AF-A0A416TYR8-F1
#
_cell.length_a   1.000
_cell.length_b   1.000
_cell.length_c   1.000
_cell.angle_alpha   90.00
_cell.angle_beta   90.00
_cell.angle_gamma   90.00
#
_symmetry.space_group_name_H-M   'P 1'
#
loop_
_entity.id
_entity.type
_entity.pdbx_description
1 polymer ?
#
loop_
_entity_poly.entity_id
_entity_poly.type
_entity_poly.pdbx_seq_one_letter_code
_entity_poly.pdbx_strand_id
1 'polypeptide(L)'
;MEPIRDFFGIDWKAFGITIFVALLGFQAIIQVLHWFLFEFFGIETKAMREKKEEHELLLFTQQKIQDLEISQKNDEKELHRSNKELKECIENLTKMYVDKEIDDIRWEILDFSSAVTCGRKYNRETFEHIFRMYEKYEMILQENHLENGLVTESMEVIKEVYHKQLKDGVIK
;
A
#
# COMPACT_ATOMS: atom_id res chain seq x y z
N MET A 1 73.89 70.51 9.26
CA MET A 1 73.07 69.32 9.57
C MET A 1 71.64 69.64 9.12
N GLU A 2 71.43 69.72 7.81
CA GLU A 2 70.28 70.38 7.16
C GLU A 2 69.49 69.48 6.17
N PRO A 3 69.01 68.29 6.57
CA PRO A 3 67.81 67.81 5.86
C PRO A 3 66.73 67.15 6.74
N ILE A 4 66.88 67.12 8.06
CA ILE A 4 65.94 66.38 8.94
C ILE A 4 64.85 67.29 9.55
N ARG A 5 65.03 68.62 9.50
CA ARG A 5 64.13 69.57 10.17
C ARG A 5 62.91 69.99 9.32
N ASP A 6 62.99 69.86 7.99
CA ASP A 6 61.87 70.11 7.07
C ASP A 6 60.87 68.94 6.99
N PHE A 7 61.26 67.75 7.46
CA PHE A 7 60.39 66.57 7.43
C PHE A 7 59.25 66.61 8.49
N PHE A 8 59.41 67.43 9.55
CA PHE A 8 58.43 67.59 10.63
C PHE A 8 57.54 68.84 10.48
N GLY A 9 57.66 69.58 9.38
CA GLY A 9 56.77 70.71 9.06
C GLY A 9 55.44 70.31 8.42
N ILE A 10 55.14 69.00 8.34
CA ILE A 10 53.94 68.46 7.70
C ILE A 10 52.82 68.39 8.73
N ASP A 11 51.68 69.03 8.43
CA ASP A 11 50.49 69.02 9.27
C ASP A 11 49.93 67.58 9.35
N TRP A 12 50.22 66.90 10.46
CA TRP A 12 49.92 65.46 10.65
C TRP A 12 48.43 65.13 10.49
N LYS A 13 47.55 66.11 10.76
CA LYS A 13 46.11 65.99 10.51
C LYS A 13 45.81 65.91 9.01
N ALA A 14 46.47 66.74 8.20
CA ALA A 14 46.33 66.72 6.75
C ALA A 14 46.88 65.42 6.15
N PHE A 15 48.02 64.92 6.66
CA PHE A 15 48.58 63.64 6.23
C PHE A 15 47.61 62.47 6.49
N GLY A 16 47.00 62.41 7.68
CA GLY A 16 45.98 61.41 8.00
C GLY A 16 44.75 61.47 7.09
N ILE A 17 44.28 62.67 6.74
CA ILE A 17 43.14 62.85 5.82
C ILE A 17 43.50 62.37 4.40
N THR A 18 44.71 62.65 3.91
CA THR A 18 45.12 62.20 2.57
C THR A 18 45.20 60.68 2.44
N ILE A 19 45.70 59.98 3.46
CA ILE A 19 45.71 58.52 3.49
C ILE A 19 44.28 57.97 3.50
N PHE A 20 43.39 58.60 4.27
CA PHE A 20 41.99 58.18 4.34
C PHE A 20 41.27 58.37 3.00
N VAL A 21 41.50 59.50 2.31
CA VAL A 21 40.98 59.75 0.97
C VAL A 21 41.56 58.77 -0.05
N ALA A 22 42.85 58.43 0.04
CA ALA A 22 43.48 57.45 -0.81
C ALA A 22 42.89 56.04 -0.61
N LEU A 23 42.60 55.64 0.64
CA LEU A 23 41.96 54.36 0.95
C LEU A 23 40.52 54.30 0.43
N LEU A 24 39.75 55.38 0.57
CA LEU A 24 38.40 55.48 0.01
C LEU A 24 38.40 55.41 -1.52
N GLY A 25 39.34 56.11 -2.16
CA GLY A 25 39.52 56.06 -3.62
C GLY A 25 39.92 54.67 -4.09
N PHE A 26 40.84 54.01 -3.37
CA PHE A 26 41.26 52.64 -3.67
C PHE A 26 40.11 51.63 -3.54
N GLN A 27 39.29 51.76 -2.49
CA GLN A 27 38.10 50.94 -2.31
C GLN A 27 37.08 51.14 -3.45
N ALA A 28 36.86 52.38 -3.90
CA ALA A 28 35.99 52.68 -5.03
C ALA A 28 36.53 52.07 -6.34
N ILE A 29 37.85 52.13 -6.56
CA ILE A 29 38.49 51.51 -7.73
C ILE A 29 38.30 49.99 -7.73
N ILE A 30 38.46 49.31 -6.59
CA ILE A 30 38.20 47.86 -6.49
C ILE A 30 36.74 47.54 -6.83
N GLN A 31 35.79 48.33 -6.33
CA GLN A 31 34.37 48.11 -6.63
C GLN A 31 34.05 48.29 -8.12
N VAL A 32 34.58 49.33 -8.76
CA VAL A 32 34.40 49.57 -10.19
C VAL A 32 35.09 48.47 -11.02
N LEU A 33 36.28 48.03 -10.61
CA LEU A 33 36.99 46.94 -11.28
C LEU A 33 36.24 45.60 -11.16
N HIS A 34 35.67 45.30 -9.99
CA HIS A 34 34.83 44.13 -9.79
C HIS A 34 33.60 44.19 -10.70
N TRP A 35 32.83 45.27 -10.64
CA TRP A 35 31.68 45.49 -11.53
C TRP A 35 32.06 45.35 -13.00
N PHE A 36 33.15 45.97 -13.45
CA PHE A 36 33.63 45.92 -14.83
C PHE A 36 34.07 44.50 -15.26
N LEU A 37 34.81 43.77 -14.43
CA LEU A 37 35.27 42.42 -14.78
C LEU A 37 34.12 41.41 -14.84
N PHE A 38 33.15 41.52 -13.94
CA PHE A 38 32.03 40.57 -13.85
C PHE A 38 30.89 40.92 -14.83
N GLU A 39 30.52 42.18 -14.98
CA GLU A 39 29.40 42.59 -15.84
C GLU A 39 29.81 42.92 -17.29
N PHE A 40 30.96 43.58 -17.52
CA PHE A 40 31.36 43.99 -18.88
C PHE A 40 32.11 42.90 -19.64
N PHE A 41 33.01 42.16 -18.96
CA PHE A 41 33.73 41.04 -19.55
C PHE A 41 33.02 39.68 -19.38
N GLY A 42 32.01 39.60 -18.51
CA GLY A 42 31.20 38.37 -18.34
C GLY A 42 32.02 37.16 -17.91
N ILE A 43 33.14 37.36 -17.20
CA ILE A 43 33.98 36.26 -16.73
C ILE A 43 33.25 35.57 -15.57
N GLU A 44 32.43 34.58 -15.90
CA GLU A 44 31.89 33.65 -14.92
C GLU A 44 33.08 32.93 -14.27
N THR A 45 33.38 33.24 -13.02
CA THR A 45 34.39 32.50 -12.27
C THR A 45 33.99 31.03 -12.23
N LYS A 46 34.96 30.11 -12.23
CA LYS A 46 34.70 28.66 -12.20
C LYS A 46 33.70 28.27 -11.09
N ALA A 47 33.78 28.93 -9.94
CA ALA A 47 32.87 28.76 -8.81
C ALA A 47 31.42 29.16 -9.09
N MET A 48 31.19 30.19 -9.92
CA MET A 48 29.84 30.62 -10.29
C MET A 48 29.18 29.62 -11.26
N ARG A 49 29.96 29.03 -12.18
CA ARG A 49 29.48 27.96 -13.08
C ARG A 49 29.14 26.69 -12.32
N GLU A 50 30.03 26.28 -11.40
CA GLU A 50 29.82 25.12 -10.52
C GLU A 50 28.55 25.28 -9.67
N LYS A 51 28.34 26.46 -9.06
CA LYS A 51 27.12 26.75 -8.29
C LYS A 51 25.84 26.71 -9.15
N LYS A 52 25.92 27.09 -10.42
CA LYS A 52 24.78 27.03 -11.35
C LYS A 52 24.46 25.59 -11.74
N GLU A 53 25.48 24.79 -12.06
CA GLU A 53 25.33 23.35 -12.35
C GLU A 53 24.76 22.59 -11.14
N GLU A 54 25.25 22.89 -9.93
CA GLU A 54 24.69 22.35 -8.69
C GLU A 54 23.22 22.72 -8.53
N HIS A 55 22.85 23.98 -8.78
CA HIS A 55 21.46 24.42 -8.68
C HIS A 55 20.55 23.74 -9.71
N GLU A 56 21.00 23.60 -10.96
CA GLU A 56 20.27 22.87 -12.01
C GLU A 56 20.10 21.40 -11.64
N LEU A 57 21.15 20.76 -11.10
CA LEU A 57 21.08 19.38 -10.62
C LEU A 57 20.10 19.23 -9.45
N LEU A 58 20.06 20.19 -8.52
CA LEU A 58 19.12 20.21 -7.41
C LEU A 58 17.68 20.34 -7.90
N LEU A 59 17.41 21.25 -8.86
CA LEU A 59 16.08 21.39 -9.46
C LEU A 59 15.63 20.11 -10.18
N PHE A 60 16.51 19.51 -10.97
CA PHE A 60 16.23 18.24 -11.64
C PHE A 60 15.97 17.11 -10.65
N THR A 61 16.77 17.02 -9.60
CA THR A 61 16.60 16.01 -8.54
C THR A 61 15.29 16.22 -7.81
N GLN A 62 14.95 17.47 -7.47
CA GLN A 62 13.67 17.81 -6.84
C GLN A 62 12.48 17.42 -7.72
N GLN A 63 12.55 17.71 -9.02
CA GLN A 63 11.51 17.32 -9.96
C GLN A 63 11.36 15.79 -10.05
N LYS A 64 12.48 15.06 -10.14
CA LYS A 64 12.45 13.59 -10.16
C LYS A 64 11.89 13.00 -8.87
N ILE A 65 12.20 13.59 -7.71
CA ILE A 65 11.60 13.19 -6.43
C ILE A 65 10.09 13.43 -6.45
N GLN A 66 9.63 14.59 -6.94
CA GLN A 66 8.21 14.89 -7.06
C GLN A 66 7.49 13.90 -7.98
N ASP A 67 8.07 13.57 -9.14
CA ASP A 67 7.52 12.60 -10.08
C ASP A 67 7.45 11.19 -9.45
N LEU A 68 8.48 10.79 -8.71
CA LEU A 68 8.49 9.52 -7.97
C LEU A 68 7.45 9.50 -6.85
N GLU A 69 7.26 10.59 -6.11
CA GLU A 69 6.22 10.70 -5.08
C GLU A 69 4.81 10.60 -5.68
N ILE A 70 4.60 11.20 -6.85
CA ILE A 70 3.32 11.08 -7.59
C ILE A 70 3.11 9.63 -8.04
N SER A 71 4.14 8.99 -8.60
CA SER A 71 4.07 7.58 -9.01
C SER A 71 3.74 6.68 -7.82
N GLN A 72 4.46 6.82 -6.70
CA GLN A 72 4.24 6.02 -5.50
C GLN A 72 2.82 6.20 -4.96
N LYS A 73 2.29 7.43 -4.93
CA LYS A 73 0.90 7.69 -4.50
C LYS A 73 -0.12 7.05 -5.44
N ASN A 74 0.18 6.97 -6.73
CA ASN A 74 -0.70 6.31 -7.69
C ASN A 74 -0.65 4.79 -7.54
N ASP A 75 0.55 4.23 -7.40
CA ASP A 75 0.77 2.79 -7.17
C ASP A 75 0.09 2.35 -5.86
N GLU A 76 0.21 3.13 -4.79
CA GLU A 76 -0.45 2.87 -3.50
C GLU A 76 -1.98 2.89 -3.64
N LYS A 77 -2.53 3.86 -4.39
CA LYS A 77 -3.98 3.91 -4.67
C LYS A 77 -4.45 2.70 -5.48
N GLU A 78 -3.68 2.28 -6.47
CA GLU A 78 -3.99 1.13 -7.31
C GLU A 78 -3.93 -0.17 -6.49
N LEU A 79 -2.89 -0.34 -5.67
CA LEU A 79 -2.77 -1.46 -4.75
C LEU A 79 -3.92 -1.50 -3.74
N HIS A 80 -4.31 -0.36 -3.16
CA HIS A 80 -5.46 -0.30 -2.27
C HIS A 80 -6.78 -0.65 -2.98
N ARG A 81 -6.97 -0.18 -4.21
CA ARG A 81 -8.14 -0.54 -5.02
C ARG A 81 -8.17 -2.03 -5.32
N SER A 82 -7.08 -2.58 -5.83
CA SER A 82 -6.95 -4.00 -6.18
C SER A 82 -7.16 -4.89 -4.95
N ASN A 83 -6.56 -4.54 -3.80
CA ASN A 83 -6.77 -5.27 -2.55
C ASN A 83 -8.23 -5.24 -2.09
N LYS A 84 -8.93 -4.11 -2.27
CA LYS A 84 -10.35 -4.01 -1.95
C LYS A 84 -11.20 -4.90 -2.87
N GLU A 85 -10.97 -4.83 -4.18
CA GLU A 85 -11.67 -5.66 -5.17
C GLU A 85 -11.42 -7.16 -4.94
N LEU A 86 -10.17 -7.53 -4.61
CA LEU A 86 -9.81 -8.90 -4.28
C LEU A 86 -10.52 -9.39 -3.02
N LYS A 87 -10.60 -8.54 -1.98
CA LYS A 87 -11.32 -8.87 -0.75
C LYS A 87 -12.80 -9.11 -1.03
N GLU A 88 -13.46 -8.22 -1.77
CA GLU A 88 -14.87 -8.38 -2.15
C GLU A 88 -15.09 -9.63 -2.99
N CYS A 89 -14.16 -9.94 -3.92
CA CYS A 89 -14.21 -11.15 -4.73
C CYS A 89 -14.11 -12.42 -3.87
N ILE A 90 -13.18 -12.45 -2.91
CA ILE A 90 -13.02 -13.58 -1.98
C ILE A 90 -14.28 -13.77 -1.14
N GLU A 91 -14.84 -12.69 -0.58
CA GLU A 91 -16.07 -12.75 0.21
C GLU A 91 -17.24 -13.32 -0.60
N ASN A 92 -17.40 -12.88 -1.85
CA ASN A 92 -18.42 -13.40 -2.75
C ASN A 92 -18.19 -14.87 -3.11
N LEU A 93 -16.95 -15.27 -3.39
CA LEU A 93 -16.61 -16.67 -3.67
C LEU A 93 -16.87 -17.58 -2.47
N THR A 94 -16.52 -17.12 -1.26
CA THR A 94 -16.81 -17.84 -0.02
C THR A 94 -18.31 -18.05 0.15
N LYS A 95 -19.12 -17.00 -0.08
CA LYS A 95 -20.58 -17.11 -0.02
C LYS A 95 -21.11 -18.13 -1.04
N MET A 96 -20.69 -18.03 -2.31
CA MET A 96 -21.11 -18.97 -3.35
C MET A 96 -20.72 -20.41 -3.03
N TYR A 97 -19.54 -20.61 -2.42
CA TYR A 97 -19.10 -21.93 -1.99
C TYR A 97 -19.99 -22.50 -0.87
N VAL A 98 -20.30 -21.71 0.16
CA VAL A 98 -21.20 -22.11 1.25
C VAL A 98 -22.58 -22.45 0.71
N ASP A 99 -23.15 -21.58 -0.13
CA ASP A 99 -24.47 -21.80 -0.74
C ASP A 99 -24.50 -23.11 -1.53
N LYS A 100 -23.44 -23.36 -2.33
CA LYS A 100 -23.31 -24.60 -3.10
C LYS A 100 -23.17 -25.84 -2.20
N GLU A 101 -22.33 -25.78 -1.16
CA GLU A 101 -22.11 -26.90 -0.25
C GLU A 101 -23.42 -27.28 0.48
N ILE A 102 -24.22 -26.27 0.87
CA ILE A 102 -25.57 -26.47 1.44
C ILE A 102 -26.48 -27.19 0.44
N ASP A 103 -26.51 -26.75 -0.82
CA ASP A 103 -27.36 -27.34 -1.86
C ASP A 103 -26.94 -28.77 -2.22
N ASP A 104 -25.63 -29.02 -2.31
CA ASP A 104 -25.07 -30.34 -2.60
C ASP A 104 -25.43 -31.35 -1.49
N ILE A 105 -25.26 -30.96 -0.22
CA ILE A 105 -25.63 -31.83 0.92
C ILE A 105 -27.15 -32.04 0.98
N ARG A 106 -27.95 -30.98 0.76
CA ARG A 106 -29.42 -31.08 0.72
C ARG A 106 -29.86 -32.08 -0.33
N TRP A 107 -29.30 -31.99 -1.54
CA TRP A 107 -29.61 -32.91 -2.62
C TRP A 107 -29.28 -34.35 -2.25
N GLU A 108 -28.11 -34.60 -1.67
CA GLU A 108 -27.68 -35.95 -1.26
C GLU A 108 -28.63 -36.57 -0.22
N ILE A 109 -29.06 -35.79 0.77
CA ILE A 109 -29.98 -36.27 1.81
C ILE A 109 -31.38 -36.53 1.25
N LEU A 110 -31.89 -35.64 0.38
CA LEU A 110 -33.20 -35.81 -0.26
C LEU A 110 -33.21 -37.04 -1.18
N ASP A 111 -32.17 -37.22 -2.00
CA ASP A 111 -32.04 -38.38 -2.88
C ASP A 111 -31.95 -39.67 -2.06
N PHE A 112 -31.16 -39.67 -1.00
CA PHE A 112 -31.04 -40.83 -0.12
C PHE A 112 -32.37 -41.16 0.57
N SER A 113 -33.09 -40.16 1.09
CA SER A 113 -34.43 -40.31 1.68
C SER A 113 -35.42 -40.95 0.69
N SER A 114 -35.45 -40.44 -0.53
CA SER A 114 -36.27 -40.99 -1.62
C SER A 114 -35.91 -42.45 -1.88
N ALA A 115 -34.62 -42.75 -2.01
CA ALA A 115 -34.13 -44.10 -2.29
C ALA A 115 -34.51 -45.11 -1.19
N VAL A 116 -34.32 -44.77 0.09
CA VAL A 116 -34.67 -45.67 1.20
C VAL A 116 -36.18 -45.84 1.35
N THR A 117 -36.97 -44.80 1.04
CA THR A 117 -38.44 -44.85 1.06
C THR A 117 -38.98 -45.73 -0.07
N CYS A 118 -38.30 -45.75 -1.23
CA CYS A 118 -38.57 -46.71 -2.31
C CYS A 118 -38.12 -48.15 -2.01
N GLY A 119 -37.61 -48.42 -0.80
CA GLY A 119 -37.22 -49.77 -0.37
C GLY A 119 -35.80 -50.19 -0.77
N ARG A 120 -34.97 -49.24 -1.24
CA ARG A 120 -33.55 -49.53 -1.52
C ARG A 120 -32.82 -49.85 -0.22
N LYS A 121 -32.03 -50.92 -0.25
CA LYS A 121 -31.22 -51.35 0.90
C LYS A 121 -29.81 -50.79 0.78
N TYR A 122 -29.29 -50.31 1.89
CA TYR A 122 -27.94 -49.80 2.02
C TYR A 122 -27.25 -50.44 3.22
N ASN A 123 -25.93 -50.45 3.21
CA ASN A 123 -25.15 -50.92 4.36
C ASN A 123 -25.09 -49.85 5.46
N ARG A 124 -24.64 -50.24 6.65
CA ARG A 124 -24.49 -49.35 7.81
C ARG A 124 -23.65 -48.12 7.50
N GLU A 125 -22.53 -48.31 6.81
CA GLU A 125 -21.58 -47.24 6.49
C GLU A 125 -22.21 -46.13 5.64
N THR A 126 -23.11 -46.48 4.71
CA THR A 126 -23.81 -45.48 3.88
C THR A 126 -24.76 -44.64 4.75
N PHE A 127 -25.48 -45.25 5.69
CA PHE A 127 -26.31 -44.50 6.64
C PHE A 127 -25.46 -43.58 7.52
N GLU A 128 -24.34 -44.07 8.04
CA GLU A 128 -23.42 -43.27 8.85
C GLU A 128 -22.81 -42.11 8.07
N HIS A 129 -22.54 -42.28 6.77
CA HIS A 129 -22.14 -41.20 5.88
C HIS A 129 -23.21 -40.11 5.80
N ILE A 130 -24.47 -40.49 5.57
CA ILE A 130 -25.59 -39.55 5.50
C ILE A 130 -25.80 -38.81 6.83
N PHE A 131 -25.64 -39.49 7.98
CA PHE A 131 -25.70 -38.84 9.29
C PHE A 131 -24.60 -37.79 9.46
N ARG A 132 -23.36 -38.10 9.07
CA ARG A 132 -22.25 -37.14 9.11
C ARG A 132 -22.48 -35.95 8.18
N MET A 133 -23.03 -36.19 6.98
CA MET A 133 -23.38 -35.12 6.05
C MET A 133 -24.46 -34.20 6.63
N TYR A 134 -25.48 -34.76 7.30
CA TYR A 134 -26.50 -33.96 7.98
C TYR A 134 -25.93 -33.14 9.14
N GLU A 135 -25.05 -33.71 9.97
CA GLU A 135 -24.38 -32.97 11.04
C GLU A 135 -23.56 -31.80 10.49
N LYS A 136 -22.79 -32.05 9.41
CA LYS A 136 -22.03 -31.00 8.71
C LYS A 136 -22.96 -29.90 8.16
N TYR A 137 -24.09 -30.27 7.58
CA TYR A 137 -25.09 -29.33 7.08
C TYR A 137 -25.63 -28.44 8.20
N GLU A 138 -26.03 -29.03 9.34
CA GLU A 138 -26.51 -28.26 10.49
C GLU A 138 -25.44 -27.31 11.04
N MET A 139 -24.17 -27.75 11.10
CA MET A 139 -23.05 -26.87 11.49
C MET A 139 -22.91 -25.68 10.54
N ILE A 140 -22.91 -25.91 9.23
CA ILE A 140 -22.79 -24.85 8.22
C ILE A 140 -23.96 -23.85 8.37
N LEU A 141 -25.19 -24.33 8.56
CA LEU A 141 -26.33 -23.45 8.77
C LEU A 141 -26.19 -22.61 10.05
N GLN A 142 -25.78 -23.22 11.16
CA GLN A 142 -25.59 -22.52 12.43
C GLN A 142 -24.49 -21.46 12.35
N GLU A 143 -23.34 -21.80 11.78
CA GLU A 143 -22.19 -20.89 11.61
C GLU A 143 -22.53 -19.70 10.70
N ASN A 144 -23.44 -19.89 9.73
CA ASN A 144 -23.85 -18.86 8.78
C ASN A 144 -25.21 -18.22 9.13
N HIS A 145 -25.81 -18.56 10.27
CA HIS A 145 -27.11 -18.06 10.73
C HIS A 145 -28.24 -18.26 9.71
N LEU A 146 -28.28 -19.43 9.07
CA LEU A 146 -29.27 -19.82 8.07
C LEU A 146 -30.30 -20.78 8.66
N GLU A 147 -31.54 -20.71 8.15
CA GLU A 147 -32.61 -21.62 8.53
C GLU A 147 -32.56 -22.93 7.73
N ASN A 148 -33.03 -24.02 8.32
CA ASN A 148 -33.09 -25.31 7.63
C ASN A 148 -34.31 -25.37 6.69
N GLY A 149 -34.04 -25.50 5.39
CA GLY A 149 -35.06 -25.58 4.34
C GLY A 149 -35.48 -27.00 3.94
N LEU A 150 -35.99 -27.83 4.87
CA LEU A 150 -36.66 -29.14 4.65
C LEU A 150 -35.79 -30.42 4.75
N VAL A 151 -34.55 -30.34 5.20
CA VAL A 151 -33.69 -31.55 5.34
C VAL A 151 -34.03 -32.34 6.61
N THR A 152 -34.48 -31.67 7.67
CA THR A 152 -34.79 -32.31 8.97
C THR A 152 -35.81 -33.44 8.84
N GLU A 153 -36.92 -33.21 8.15
CA GLU A 153 -37.97 -34.23 7.96
C GLU A 153 -37.45 -35.44 7.18
N SER A 154 -36.66 -35.20 6.13
CA SER A 154 -36.01 -36.28 5.37
C SER A 154 -35.06 -37.09 6.24
N MET A 155 -34.32 -36.42 7.12
CA MET A 155 -33.42 -37.05 8.06
C MET A 155 -34.17 -37.89 9.12
N GLU A 156 -35.34 -37.44 9.57
CA GLU A 156 -36.20 -38.24 10.46
C GLU A 156 -36.64 -39.54 9.79
N VAL A 157 -37.12 -39.47 8.55
CA VAL A 157 -37.51 -40.65 7.76
C VAL A 157 -36.33 -41.62 7.59
N ILE A 158 -35.15 -41.11 7.25
CA ILE A 158 -33.95 -41.93 7.10
C ILE A 158 -33.59 -42.64 8.42
N LYS A 159 -33.68 -41.96 9.57
CA LYS A 159 -33.42 -42.55 10.90
C LYS A 159 -34.42 -43.66 11.22
N GLU A 160 -35.70 -43.46 10.91
CA GLU A 160 -36.72 -44.49 11.11
C GLU A 160 -36.42 -45.74 10.28
N VAL A 161 -36.08 -45.58 9.00
CA VAL A 161 -35.73 -46.69 8.11
C VAL A 161 -34.48 -47.40 8.61
N TYR A 162 -33.45 -46.67 9.05
CA TYR A 162 -32.23 -47.24 9.63
C TYR A 162 -32.53 -48.10 10.86
N HIS A 163 -33.30 -47.58 11.82
CA HIS A 163 -33.66 -48.31 13.03
C HIS A 163 -34.51 -49.55 12.74
N LYS A 164 -35.41 -49.47 11.75
CA LYS A 164 -36.17 -50.63 11.28
C LYS A 164 -35.25 -51.70 10.69
N GLN A 165 -34.34 -51.33 9.79
CA GLN A 165 -33.42 -52.27 9.16
C GLN A 165 -32.43 -52.92 10.15
N LEU A 166 -32.03 -52.20 11.22
CA LEU A 166 -31.27 -52.78 12.32
C LEU A 166 -32.07 -53.81 13.13
N LYS A 167 -33.32 -53.48 13.50
CA LYS A 167 -34.21 -54.39 14.23
C LYS A 167 -34.51 -55.67 13.43
N ASP A 168 -34.67 -55.51 12.12
CA ASP A 168 -34.94 -56.63 11.19
C ASP A 168 -33.68 -57.44 10.85
N GLY A 169 -32.50 -57.05 11.35
CA GLY A 169 -31.22 -57.71 11.09
C GLY A 169 -30.72 -57.59 9.64
N VAL A 170 -31.30 -56.66 8.86
CA VAL A 170 -30.91 -56.37 7.47
C VAL A 170 -29.56 -55.66 7.43
N ILE A 171 -29.32 -54.78 8.40
CA ILE A 171 -28.04 -54.10 8.61
C ILE A 171 -27.42 -54.66 9.89
N LYS A 172 -26.11 -54.90 9.85
CA LYS A 172 -25.29 -55.35 10.99
C LYS A 172 -24.35 -54.23 11.43
#